data_AF-A0A8S2SCX5-F1
#
_entry.id   AF-A0A8S2SCX5-F1
#
_cell.length_a   1.000
_cell.length_b   1.000
_cell.length_c   1.000
_cell.angle_alpha   90.00
_cell.angle_beta   90.00
_cell.angle_gamma   90.00
#
_symmetry.space_group_name_H-M   'P 1'
#
loop_
_entity.id
_entity.type
_entity.pdbx_description
1 polymer ?
#
loop_
_entity_poly.entity_id
_entity_poly.type
_entity_poly.pdbx_seq_one_letter_code
_entity_poly.pdbx_strand_id
1 'polypeptide(L)' 'MTYENEKVILTPNVTDLQLQLLEASKSGDVDVVKRVLTFNPSLVNCRDAQGRNSTPLHFAAGYNRL' A
#
# COMPACT_ATOMS: atom_id res chain seq x y z
N MET A 1 -39.68 -0.35 6.14
CA MET A 1 -38.81 -0.41 4.94
C MET A 1 -38.04 0.89 4.86
N THR A 2 -36.86 0.95 5.47
CA THR A 2 -35.93 2.07 5.31
C THR A 2 -34.67 1.49 4.69
N TYR A 3 -34.54 1.68 3.37
CA TYR A 3 -33.33 1.38 2.61
C TYR A 3 -32.38 2.56 2.77
N GLU A 4 -31.75 2.66 3.93
CA GLU A 4 -30.61 3.55 4.09
C GLU A 4 -29.42 2.89 3.41
N ASN A 5 -29.25 3.25 2.14
CA ASN A 5 -28.16 2.85 1.29
C ASN A 5 -26.84 3.27 1.95
N GLU A 6 -26.16 2.31 2.58
CA GLU A 6 -24.72 2.37 2.75
C GLU A 6 -24.11 2.66 1.38
N LYS A 7 -23.80 3.94 1.12
CA LYS A 7 -22.60 4.23 0.38
C LYS A 7 -21.46 3.70 1.24
N VAL A 8 -21.19 2.40 1.09
CA VAL A 8 -19.87 1.82 1.36
C VAL A 8 -18.94 2.64 0.49
N ILE A 9 -18.38 3.70 1.07
CA ILE A 9 -17.35 4.47 0.41
C ILE A 9 -16.20 3.46 0.27
N LEU A 10 -16.05 2.92 -0.93
CA LEU A 10 -14.97 2.03 -1.36
C LEU A 10 -13.63 2.80 -1.39
N THR A 11 -13.37 3.66 -0.40
CA THR A 11 -12.02 4.12 -0.15
C THR A 11 -11.25 2.90 0.36
N PRO A 12 -10.26 2.41 -0.38
CA PRO A 12 -9.41 1.33 0.13
C PRO A 12 -8.86 1.77 1.48
N ASN A 13 -8.97 0.88 2.49
CA ASN A 13 -8.46 1.18 3.82
C ASN A 13 -6.98 1.54 3.67
N VAL A 14 -6.54 2.61 4.34
CA VAL A 14 -5.14 3.07 4.26
C VAL A 14 -4.19 1.92 4.64
N THR A 15 -4.59 1.07 5.57
CA THR A 15 -3.84 -0.14 5.97
C THR A 15 -3.69 -1.14 4.82
N ASP A 16 -4.73 -1.35 4.02
CA ASP A 16 -4.68 -2.26 2.86
C ASP A 16 -3.74 -1.72 1.77
N LEU A 17 -3.77 -0.40 1.53
CA LEU A 17 -2.85 0.23 0.58
C LEU A 17 -1.40 0.19 1.06
N GLN A 18 -1.15 0.30 2.36
CA GLN A 18 0.19 0.16 2.93
C GLN A 18 0.73 -1.26 2.68
N LEU A 19 -0.07 -2.28 2.97
CA LEU A 19 0.30 -3.68 2.72
C LEU A 19 0.54 -3.93 1.23
N GLN A 20 -0.35 -3.43 0.37
CA GLN A 20 -0.21 -3.56 -1.08
C GLN A 20 1.08 -2.90 -1.59
N LEU A 21 1.43 -1.72 -1.08
CA LEU A 21 2.66 -1.02 -1.46
C LEU A 21 3.92 -1.79 -1.02
N LEU A 22 3.92 -2.33 0.20
CA LEU A 22 5.04 -3.09 0.74
C LEU A 22 5.26 -4.39 -0.05
N GLU A 23 4.20 -5.14 -0.36
CA GLU A 23 4.32 -6.38 -1.13
C GLU A 23 4.69 -6.11 -2.58
N ALA A 24 4.15 -5.06 -3.21
CA ALA A 24 4.54 -4.64 -4.54
C ALA A 24 6.02 -4.22 -4.61
N SER A 25 6.53 -3.53 -3.59
CA SER A 25 7.95 -3.15 -3.52
C SER A 25 8.87 -4.36 -3.33
N LYS A 26 8.41 -5.36 -2.57
CA LYS A 26 9.10 -6.64 -2.37
C LYS A 26 9.15 -7.49 -3.64
N SER A 27 8.05 -7.53 -4.41
CA SER A 27 7.98 -8.29 -5.67
C SER A 27 8.62 -7.55 -6.84
N GLY A 28 8.74 -6.22 -6.77
CA GLY A 28 9.18 -5.35 -7.86
C GLY A 28 8.08 -4.97 -8.84
N ASP A 29 6.80 -5.03 -8.43
CA ASP A 29 5.66 -4.63 -9.26
C ASP A 29 5.52 -3.09 -9.28
N VAL A 30 6.24 -2.48 -10.21
CA VAL A 30 6.31 -1.02 -10.36
C VAL A 30 4.96 -0.41 -10.75
N ASP A 31 4.10 -1.14 -11.46
CA ASP A 31 2.79 -0.64 -11.89
C ASP A 31 1.84 -0.48 -10.70
N VAL A 32 1.85 -1.46 -9.78
CA VAL A 32 1.10 -1.36 -8.52
C VAL A 32 1.69 -0.27 -7.63
N VAL A 33 3.02 -0.17 -7.49
CA VAL A 33 3.67 0.90 -6.70
C VAL A 33 3.23 2.28 -7.20
N LYS A 34 3.29 2.51 -8.52
CA LYS A 34 2.86 3.78 -9.13
C LYS A 34 1.38 4.06 -8.89
N ARG A 35 0.51 3.06 -9.06
CA ARG A 35 -0.93 3.22 -8.86
C ARG A 35 -1.26 3.61 -7.42
N VAL A 36 -0.67 2.92 -6.44
CA VAL A 36 -0.90 3.18 -5.02
C VAL A 36 -0.38 4.57 -4.63
N LEU A 37 0.82 4.95 -5.07
CA LEU A 37 1.38 6.28 -4.78
C LEU A 37 0.67 7.41 -5.52
N THR A 38 0.07 7.15 -6.69
CA THR A 38 -0.79 8.12 -7.37
C THR A 38 -2.08 8.37 -6.59
N PHE A 39 -2.65 7.31 -6.02
CA PHE A 39 -3.86 7.42 -5.20
C PHE A 39 -3.57 8.08 -3.83
N ASN A 40 -2.46 7.71 -3.18
CA ASN A 40 -2.06 8.28 -1.91
C ASN A 40 -0.52 8.42 -1.79
N PRO A 41 0.05 9.58 -2.13
CA PRO A 41 1.49 9.83 -2.07
C PRO A 41 2.09 9.75 -0.67
N SER A 42 1.30 9.93 0.39
CA SER A 42 1.79 9.91 1.77
C SER A 42 2.33 8.53 2.21
N LEU A 43 1.98 7.48 1.45
CA LEU A 43 2.37 6.10 1.73
C LEU A 43 3.82 5.75 1.38
N VAL A 44 4.55 6.62 0.69
CA VAL A 44 5.94 6.36 0.25
C VAL A 44 6.87 5.91 1.39
N ASN A 45 6.60 6.37 2.62
CA ASN A 45 7.34 6.02 3.83
C ASN A 45 6.52 5.19 4.82
N CYS A 46 5.48 4.49 4.36
CA CYS A 46 4.74 3.58 5.22
C CYS A 46 5.68 2.51 5.80
N ARG A 47 5.29 1.96 6.95
CA ARG A 47 6.11 0.98 7.67
C ARG A 47 5.34 -0.30 7.85
N ASP A 48 6.04 -1.41 7.71
CA ASP A 48 5.56 -2.71 8.13
C ASP A 48 5.41 -2.72 9.66
N ALA A 49 4.19 -2.44 10.12
CA ALA A 49 3.83 -2.32 11.53
C ALA A 49 3.87 -3.67 12.28
N GLN A 50 3.83 -4.80 11.56
CA GLN A 50 3.85 -6.14 12.15
C GLN A 50 5.24 -6.80 12.04
N GLY A 51 6.12 -6.28 11.19
CA GLY A 51 7.48 -6.78 11.02
C GLY A 51 8.55 -5.82 11.55
N ARG A 52 9.60 -5.60 10.74
CA ARG A 52 10.83 -4.90 11.17
C ARG A 52 10.76 -3.37 11.07
N ASN A 53 9.57 -2.78 10.98
CA ASN A 53 9.39 -1.37 10.61
C ASN A 53 10.03 -1.01 9.26
N SER A 54 10.11 -1.97 8.34
CA SER A 54 10.63 -1.79 7.00
C SER A 54 9.74 -0.87 6.18
N THR A 55 10.35 -0.07 5.30
CA THR A 55 9.64 0.80 4.33
C THR A 55 9.61 0.15 2.95
N PRO A 56 8.78 0.64 2.00
CA PRO A 56 8.81 0.20 0.60
C PRO A 56 10.23 0.10 0.03
N LEU A 57 11.08 1.11 0.29
CA LEU A 57 12.47 1.13 -0.15
C LEU A 57 13.32 0.01 0.47
N HIS A 58 13.13 -0.32 1.75
CA HIS A 58 13.84 -1.44 2.38
C HIS A 58 13.50 -2.78 1.72
N PHE A 59 12.22 -2.99 1.36
CA PHE A 59 11.79 -4.19 0.64
C PHE A 59 12.39 -4.23 -0.77
N ALA A 60 12.33 -3.15 -1.53
CA ALA A 60 12.92 -3.10 -2.86
C ALA A 60 14.44 -3.39 -2.82
N ALA A 61 15.17 -2.71 -1.94
CA ALA A 61 16.62 -2.90 -1.80
C ALA A 61 16.99 -4.31 -1.30
N GLY A 62 16.29 -4.81 -0.27
CA GLY A 62 16.57 -6.12 0.33
C GLY A 62 16.28 -7.31 -0.60
N TYR A 63 15.37 -7.14 -1.56
CA TYR A 63 15.00 -8.16 -2.55
C TYR A 63 15.60 -7.91 -3.95
N ASN A 64 16.53 -6.96 -4.07
CA ASN A 64 17.20 -6.60 -5.34
C ASN A 64 16.20 -6.19 -6.45
N ARG A 65 15.26 -5.31 -6.11
CA ARG A 65 14.22 -4.72 -6.96
C ARG A 65 14.43 -3.20 -7.13
N LEU A 66 15.66 -2.80 -7.41
CA LEU A 66 16.04 -1.39 -7.66
C LEU A 66 15.79 -1.00 -9.12
#